data_AF-A0A452YXQ5-F1
#
_entry.id   AF-A0A452YXQ5-F1
#
_cell.length_a   1.000
_cell.length_b   1.000
_cell.length_c   1.000
_cell.angle_alpha   90.00
_cell.angle_beta   90.00
_cell.angle_gamma   90.00
#
_symmetry.space_group_name_H-M   'P 1'
#
loop_
_entity.id
_entity.type
_entity.pdbx_description
1 polymer ?
#
loop_
_entity_poly.entity_id
_entity_poly.type
_entity_poly.pdbx_seq_one_letter_code
_entity_poly.pdbx_strand_id
1 'polypeptide(L)'
;SIRGGENSLKKVSLTGPVLHPFLARSYTDVLKCFFEDKLLHSQQLFASEERCQKILELIPDENVASELHDKWQGNRRSSISKEDVNAARWEQLKTTLQSGKHKTQGLRRCVEEIVFSYTYPRLDMEVSKHMNHLLKAPFCIHPKTGRVCVPIDPNNCEDFDPTAVPTLSQLLGELNAARMQIDSENDWERTSLEKYIRFFRTSFLQPMLKACKEELETAYSAKLQQSKNTLSW
;
A
#
# COMPACT_ATOMS: atom_id res chain seq x y z
N SER A 1 4.79 -10.92 -14.01
CA SER A 1 5.16 -9.50 -13.92
C SER A 1 3.93 -8.64 -13.73
N ILE A 2 4.02 -7.63 -12.88
CA ILE A 2 2.99 -6.61 -12.68
C ILE A 2 3.50 -5.36 -13.39
N ARG A 3 2.99 -5.09 -14.60
CA ARG A 3 3.43 -4.00 -15.46
C ARG A 3 2.23 -3.56 -16.30
N GLY A 4 1.92 -2.26 -16.33
CA GLY A 4 0.84 -1.73 -17.16
C GLY A 4 0.37 -0.32 -16.76
N GLY A 5 0.27 0.59 -17.73
CA GLY A 5 -0.27 1.95 -17.57
C GLY A 5 -1.80 2.00 -17.63
N GLU A 6 -2.40 3.20 -17.62
CA GLU A 6 -3.86 3.40 -17.65
C GLU A 6 -4.56 2.65 -18.80
N ASN A 7 -3.92 2.56 -19.97
CA ASN A 7 -4.47 1.93 -21.19
C ASN A 7 -4.28 0.41 -21.32
N SER A 8 -3.67 -0.25 -20.34
CA SER A 8 -3.48 -1.71 -20.40
C SER A 8 -4.62 -2.44 -19.71
N LEU A 9 -5.37 -3.25 -20.47
CA LEU A 9 -6.48 -4.08 -19.97
C LEU A 9 -5.98 -5.13 -18.97
N LYS A 10 -4.86 -5.80 -19.29
CA LYS A 10 -4.23 -6.78 -18.40
C LYS A 10 -2.92 -6.25 -17.81
N LYS A 11 -2.97 -5.79 -16.56
CA LYS A 11 -1.83 -5.18 -15.83
C LYS A 11 -0.95 -6.21 -15.10
N VAL A 12 -1.46 -7.44 -14.96
CA VAL A 12 -0.79 -8.52 -14.22
C VAL A 12 -0.81 -9.79 -15.06
N SER A 13 0.36 -10.39 -15.27
CA SER A 13 0.49 -11.72 -15.87
C SER A 13 1.51 -12.53 -15.08
N LEU A 14 1.06 -13.57 -14.36
CA LEU A 14 1.87 -14.38 -13.46
C LEU A 14 2.29 -15.68 -14.15
N THR A 15 3.38 -15.62 -14.92
CA THR A 15 3.91 -16.77 -15.67
C THR A 15 4.62 -17.81 -14.79
N GLY A 16 4.81 -19.01 -15.34
CA GLY A 16 5.61 -20.07 -14.76
C GLY A 16 4.85 -21.08 -13.89
N PRO A 17 5.46 -22.25 -13.61
CA PRO A 17 4.81 -23.34 -12.88
C PRO A 17 4.61 -23.03 -11.39
N VAL A 18 5.51 -22.23 -10.80
CA VAL A 18 5.52 -21.81 -9.39
C VAL A 18 5.61 -20.28 -9.31
N LEU A 19 4.97 -19.68 -8.30
CA LEU A 19 4.99 -18.25 -8.08
C LEU A 19 6.28 -17.87 -7.35
N HIS A 20 6.89 -16.74 -7.71
CA HIS A 20 8.10 -16.27 -7.01
C HIS A 20 7.81 -16.12 -5.50
N PRO A 21 8.72 -16.52 -4.59
CA PRO A 21 8.46 -16.52 -3.14
C PRO A 21 7.95 -15.19 -2.59
N PHE A 22 8.49 -14.07 -3.08
CA PHE A 22 8.03 -12.74 -2.71
C PHE A 22 6.56 -12.49 -3.08
N LEU A 23 6.15 -12.85 -4.30
CA LEU A 23 4.77 -12.67 -4.74
C LEU A 23 3.83 -13.63 -4.01
N ALA A 24 4.26 -14.88 -3.77
CA ALA A 24 3.47 -15.84 -2.99
C ALA A 24 3.23 -15.35 -1.56
N ARG A 25 4.27 -14.80 -0.93
CA ARG A 25 4.20 -14.20 0.40
C ARG A 25 3.30 -12.97 0.41
N SER A 26 3.48 -12.02 -0.52
CA SER A 26 2.61 -10.85 -0.61
C SER A 26 1.15 -11.24 -0.77
N TYR A 27 0.84 -12.19 -1.66
CA TYR A 27 -0.52 -12.66 -1.87
C TYR A 27 -1.13 -13.26 -0.60
N THR A 28 -0.41 -14.20 0.02
CA THR A 28 -0.91 -14.99 1.15
C THR A 28 -1.02 -14.17 2.43
N ASP A 29 0.00 -13.38 2.74
CA ASP A 29 0.12 -12.73 4.05
C ASP A 29 -0.63 -11.39 4.12
N VAL A 30 -0.88 -10.75 2.97
CA VAL A 30 -1.39 -9.37 2.94
C VAL A 30 -2.53 -9.20 1.93
N LEU A 31 -2.29 -9.42 0.64
CA LEU A 31 -3.18 -8.93 -0.42
C LEU A 31 -4.52 -9.65 -0.43
N LYS A 32 -4.53 -10.96 -0.20
CA LYS A 32 -5.76 -11.75 -0.23
C LYS A 32 -6.74 -11.30 0.85
N CYS A 33 -6.30 -11.26 2.11
CA CYS A 33 -7.13 -10.82 3.23
C CYS A 33 -7.58 -9.37 3.04
N PHE A 34 -6.67 -8.47 2.64
CA PHE A 34 -7.04 -7.08 2.38
C PHE A 34 -8.09 -6.94 1.26
N PHE A 35 -7.97 -7.72 0.19
CA PHE A 35 -8.95 -7.73 -0.91
C PHE A 35 -10.32 -8.20 -0.43
N GLU A 36 -10.36 -9.37 0.22
CA GLU A 36 -11.61 -10.04 0.60
C GLU A 36 -12.33 -9.31 1.75
N ASP A 37 -11.59 -8.90 2.78
CA ASP A 37 -12.18 -8.34 4.00
C ASP A 37 -12.50 -6.84 3.85
N LYS A 38 -11.61 -6.07 3.22
CA LYS A 38 -11.72 -4.60 3.12
C LYS A 38 -12.11 -4.12 1.72
N LEU A 39 -11.38 -4.51 0.69
CA LEU A 39 -11.54 -3.88 -0.63
C LEU A 39 -12.87 -4.22 -1.30
N LEU A 40 -13.29 -5.49 -1.27
CA LEU A 40 -14.56 -5.93 -1.89
C LEU A 40 -15.76 -5.11 -1.38
N HIS A 41 -15.83 -4.92 -0.06
CA HIS A 41 -16.92 -4.20 0.60
C HIS A 41 -16.81 -2.69 0.44
N SER A 42 -15.62 -2.11 0.69
CA SER A 42 -15.43 -0.66 0.61
C SER A 42 -15.57 -0.12 -0.81
N GLN A 43 -15.07 -0.87 -1.81
CA GLN A 43 -15.10 -0.47 -3.20
C GLN A 43 -16.30 -1.01 -3.97
N GLN A 44 -17.12 -1.91 -3.40
CA GLN A 44 -18.34 -2.43 -4.03
C GLN A 44 -18.08 -2.93 -5.48
N LEU A 45 -17.04 -3.76 -5.63
CA LEU A 45 -16.47 -4.16 -6.93
C LEU A 45 -17.44 -4.93 -7.85
N PHE A 46 -18.50 -5.53 -7.30
CA PHE A 46 -19.50 -6.27 -8.05
C PHE A 46 -20.91 -5.66 -7.94
N ALA A 47 -21.04 -4.42 -7.46
CA ALA A 47 -22.36 -3.81 -7.24
C ALA A 47 -23.06 -3.33 -8.52
N SER A 48 -22.30 -2.98 -9.57
CA SER A 48 -22.84 -2.55 -10.86
C SER A 48 -22.33 -3.41 -12.01
N GLU A 49 -23.09 -3.41 -13.10
CA GLU A 49 -22.74 -4.12 -14.34
C GLU A 49 -21.41 -3.65 -14.92
N GLU A 50 -21.16 -2.34 -14.95
CA GLU A 50 -19.89 -1.76 -15.41
C GLU A 50 -18.68 -2.29 -14.62
N ARG A 51 -18.82 -2.44 -13.30
CA ARG A 51 -17.73 -2.91 -12.44
C ARG A 51 -17.51 -4.41 -12.57
N CYS A 52 -18.60 -5.17 -12.72
CA CYS A 52 -18.53 -6.59 -13.05
C CYS A 52 -17.79 -6.78 -14.39
N GLN A 53 -18.12 -5.98 -15.40
CA GLN A 53 -17.49 -6.04 -16.71
C GLN A 53 -15.97 -5.81 -16.64
N LYS A 54 -15.52 -4.82 -15.85
CA LYS A 54 -14.08 -4.58 -15.62
C LYS A 54 -13.34 -5.79 -15.04
N ILE A 55 -14.01 -6.62 -14.25
CA ILE A 55 -13.42 -7.85 -13.69
C ILE A 55 -13.43 -8.97 -14.73
N LEU A 56 -14.50 -9.09 -15.51
CA LEU A 56 -14.60 -10.06 -16.61
C LEU A 56 -13.51 -9.85 -17.67
N GLU A 57 -13.18 -8.59 -17.97
CA GLU A 57 -12.08 -8.22 -18.88
C GLU A 57 -10.69 -8.71 -18.42
N LEU A 58 -10.53 -9.05 -17.13
CA LEU A 58 -9.29 -9.61 -16.60
C LEU A 58 -9.20 -11.14 -16.79
N ILE A 59 -10.30 -11.79 -17.15
CA ILE A 59 -10.39 -13.24 -17.34
C ILE A 59 -9.95 -13.57 -18.78
N PRO A 60 -8.90 -14.39 -18.98
CA PRO A 60 -8.39 -14.70 -20.33
C PRO A 60 -9.31 -15.57 -21.18
N ASP A 61 -10.20 -16.36 -20.56
CA ASP A 61 -11.11 -17.27 -21.25
C ASP A 61 -12.48 -16.61 -21.40
N GLU A 62 -12.82 -16.24 -22.64
CA GLU A 62 -14.08 -15.58 -22.97
C GLU A 62 -15.30 -16.44 -22.62
N ASN A 63 -15.22 -17.77 -22.73
CA ASN A 63 -16.34 -18.64 -22.40
C ASN A 63 -16.63 -18.60 -20.89
N VAL A 64 -15.57 -18.59 -20.07
CA VAL A 64 -15.69 -18.47 -18.61
C VAL A 64 -16.22 -17.09 -18.23
N ALA A 65 -15.75 -16.04 -18.91
CA ALA A 65 -16.23 -14.68 -18.69
C ALA A 65 -17.73 -14.55 -19.03
N SER A 66 -18.17 -15.10 -20.17
CA SER A 66 -19.59 -15.14 -20.56
C SER A 66 -20.44 -15.96 -19.60
N GLU A 67 -19.97 -17.13 -19.16
CA GLU A 67 -20.69 -17.95 -18.16
C GLU A 67 -20.90 -17.18 -16.84
N LEU A 68 -19.87 -16.48 -16.36
CA LEU A 68 -19.96 -15.65 -15.16
C LEU A 68 -20.90 -14.45 -15.36
N HIS A 69 -20.83 -13.79 -16.51
CA HIS A 69 -21.74 -12.70 -16.87
C HIS A 69 -23.21 -13.16 -16.81
N ASP A 70 -23.52 -14.28 -17.45
CA ASP A 70 -24.88 -14.82 -17.51
C ASP A 70 -25.38 -15.24 -16.13
N LYS A 71 -24.52 -15.85 -15.30
CA LYS A 71 -24.83 -16.17 -13.90
C LYS A 71 -25.17 -14.92 -13.08
N TRP A 72 -24.41 -13.84 -13.25
CA TRP A 72 -24.62 -12.61 -12.51
C TRP A 72 -25.86 -11.84 -12.96
N GLN A 73 -26.25 -11.95 -14.24
CA GLN A 73 -27.49 -11.37 -14.78
C GLN A 73 -28.73 -12.21 -14.48
N GLY A 74 -28.62 -13.55 -14.50
CA GLY A 74 -29.73 -14.46 -14.21
C GLY A 74 -30.21 -14.41 -12.75
N ASN A 75 -29.36 -13.95 -11.83
CA ASN A 75 -29.63 -13.93 -10.39
C ASN A 75 -30.48 -12.74 -9.89
N ARG A 76 -31.09 -11.92 -10.77
CA ARG A 76 -31.96 -10.79 -10.36
C ARG A 76 -33.18 -11.17 -9.51
N ARG A 77 -33.51 -12.46 -9.41
CA ARG A 77 -34.61 -12.99 -8.59
C ARG A 77 -34.22 -13.39 -7.17
N SER A 78 -32.94 -13.37 -6.82
CA SER A 78 -32.49 -13.74 -5.47
C SER A 78 -32.45 -12.50 -4.57
N SER A 79 -33.08 -12.60 -3.41
CA SER A 79 -33.14 -11.59 -2.34
C SER A 79 -31.78 -11.41 -1.64
N ILE A 80 -30.69 -11.31 -2.40
CA ILE A 80 -29.34 -11.10 -1.88
C ILE A 80 -29.24 -9.61 -1.50
N SER A 81 -28.96 -9.34 -0.22
CA SER A 81 -28.69 -7.98 0.26
C SER A 81 -27.51 -7.37 -0.52
N LYS A 82 -27.47 -6.04 -0.69
CA LYS A 82 -26.38 -5.41 -1.47
C LYS A 82 -24.99 -5.72 -0.90
N GLU A 83 -24.88 -5.85 0.42
CA GLU A 83 -23.67 -6.27 1.13
C GLU A 83 -23.23 -7.69 0.72
N ASP A 84 -24.16 -8.64 0.62
CA ASP A 84 -23.86 -10.03 0.26
C ASP A 84 -23.51 -10.21 -1.23
N VAL A 85 -23.94 -9.31 -2.12
CA VAL A 85 -23.73 -9.46 -3.58
C VAL A 85 -22.24 -9.51 -3.93
N ASN A 86 -21.39 -8.71 -3.26
CA ASN A 86 -19.95 -8.68 -3.57
C ASN A 86 -19.26 -9.98 -3.17
N ALA A 87 -19.50 -10.44 -1.94
CA ALA A 87 -18.96 -11.70 -1.45
C ALA A 87 -19.47 -12.89 -2.27
N ALA A 88 -20.77 -12.95 -2.54
CA ALA A 88 -21.38 -14.02 -3.32
C ALA A 88 -20.84 -14.10 -4.75
N ARG A 89 -20.71 -12.97 -5.45
CA ARG A 89 -20.16 -12.94 -6.82
C ARG A 89 -18.67 -13.27 -6.84
N TRP A 90 -17.92 -12.85 -5.83
CA TRP A 90 -16.52 -13.24 -5.68
C TRP A 90 -16.35 -14.75 -5.48
N GLU A 91 -17.17 -15.38 -4.62
CA GLU A 91 -17.13 -16.83 -4.43
C GLU A 91 -17.54 -17.61 -5.70
N GLN A 92 -18.53 -17.11 -6.43
CA GLN A 92 -18.92 -17.68 -7.74
C GLN A 92 -17.78 -17.61 -8.76
N LEU A 93 -17.06 -16.49 -8.79
CA LEU A 93 -15.89 -16.30 -9.65
C LEU A 93 -14.79 -17.30 -9.27
N LYS A 94 -14.41 -17.39 -7.99
CA LYS A 94 -13.39 -18.33 -7.51
C LYS A 94 -13.75 -19.77 -7.87
N THR A 95 -14.98 -20.18 -7.58
CA THR A 95 -15.47 -21.54 -7.85
C THR A 95 -15.45 -21.86 -9.34
N THR A 96 -15.85 -20.92 -10.19
CA THR A 96 -15.89 -21.13 -11.64
C THR A 96 -14.46 -21.24 -12.21
N LEU A 97 -13.54 -20.36 -11.79
CA LEU A 97 -12.15 -20.36 -12.23
C LEU A 97 -11.35 -21.56 -11.71
N GLN A 98 -11.69 -22.09 -10.54
CA GLN A 98 -11.05 -23.26 -9.94
C GLN A 98 -11.70 -24.58 -10.35
N SER A 99 -12.83 -24.53 -11.07
CA SER A 99 -13.52 -25.73 -11.52
C SER A 99 -12.64 -26.49 -12.52
N GLY A 100 -12.54 -27.82 -12.35
CA GLY A 100 -11.71 -28.68 -13.19
C GLY A 100 -12.14 -28.77 -14.66
N LYS A 101 -13.21 -28.07 -15.05
CA LYS A 101 -13.69 -27.96 -16.44
C LYS A 101 -12.81 -27.06 -17.30
N HIS A 102 -12.11 -26.08 -16.70
CA HIS A 102 -11.32 -25.08 -17.41
C HIS A 102 -9.83 -25.13 -17.04
N LYS A 103 -9.21 -26.32 -17.13
CA LYS A 103 -7.78 -26.56 -16.81
C LYS A 103 -6.79 -25.98 -17.85
N THR A 104 -7.12 -24.87 -18.50
CA THR A 104 -6.17 -24.19 -19.38
C THR A 104 -5.10 -23.48 -18.55
N GLN A 105 -3.87 -23.45 -19.06
CA GLN A 105 -2.69 -22.92 -18.36
C GLN A 105 -2.83 -21.44 -17.96
N GLY A 106 -3.78 -20.71 -18.55
CA GLY A 106 -4.06 -19.29 -18.27
C GLY A 106 -5.03 -19.01 -17.12
N LEU A 107 -5.84 -19.98 -16.68
CA LEU A 107 -6.85 -19.75 -15.62
C LEU A 107 -6.35 -20.11 -14.22
N ARG A 108 -5.28 -20.91 -14.13
CA ARG A 108 -4.71 -21.40 -12.86
C ARG A 108 -4.41 -20.30 -11.84
N ARG A 109 -4.08 -19.09 -12.31
CA ARG A 109 -3.72 -17.95 -11.45
C ARG A 109 -4.61 -16.73 -11.63
N CYS A 110 -5.76 -16.89 -12.30
CA CYS A 110 -6.60 -15.76 -12.65
C CYS A 110 -7.13 -15.04 -11.40
N VAL A 111 -7.46 -15.79 -10.34
CA VAL A 111 -7.87 -15.22 -9.04
C VAL A 111 -6.75 -14.37 -8.46
N GLU A 112 -5.52 -14.88 -8.40
CA GLU A 112 -4.36 -14.14 -7.92
C GLU A 112 -4.12 -12.90 -8.78
N GLU A 113 -4.15 -13.01 -10.10
CA GLU A 113 -3.96 -11.89 -11.04
C GLU A 113 -4.98 -10.77 -10.81
N ILE A 114 -6.25 -11.11 -10.54
CA ILE A 114 -7.29 -10.14 -10.18
C ILE A 114 -6.92 -9.45 -8.86
N VAL A 115 -6.63 -10.20 -7.80
CA VAL A 115 -6.24 -9.63 -6.50
C VAL A 115 -5.05 -8.69 -6.65
N PHE A 116 -3.99 -9.13 -7.33
CA PHE A 116 -2.81 -8.30 -7.61
C PHE A 116 -3.15 -7.03 -8.40
N SER A 117 -4.08 -7.09 -9.36
CA SER A 117 -4.46 -5.93 -10.17
C SER A 117 -5.10 -4.81 -9.36
N TYR A 118 -5.83 -5.17 -8.30
CA TYR A 118 -6.57 -4.24 -7.46
C TYR A 118 -5.83 -3.82 -6.19
N THR A 119 -4.94 -4.66 -5.65
CA THR A 119 -4.32 -4.43 -4.32
C THR A 119 -2.83 -4.19 -4.36
N TYR A 120 -2.13 -4.62 -5.41
CA TYR A 120 -0.67 -4.55 -5.40
C TYR A 120 -0.18 -3.11 -5.62
N PRO A 121 0.83 -2.64 -4.87
CA PRO A 121 1.35 -1.29 -4.99
C PRO A 121 1.92 -1.03 -6.39
N ARG A 122 1.53 0.11 -6.97
CA ARG A 122 2.05 0.61 -8.25
C ARG A 122 3.21 1.54 -7.95
N LEU A 123 4.42 1.09 -8.24
CA LEU A 123 5.62 1.89 -8.01
C LEU A 123 5.87 2.79 -9.23
N ASP A 124 6.05 4.07 -8.96
CA ASP A 124 6.67 4.96 -9.94
C ASP A 124 8.16 4.61 -10.02
N MET A 125 8.58 4.04 -11.14
CA MET A 125 9.97 3.61 -11.29
C MET A 125 10.91 4.81 -11.44
N GLU A 126 10.46 5.92 -12.02
CA GLU A 126 11.35 7.04 -12.34
C GLU A 126 11.87 7.73 -11.08
N VAL A 127 11.09 7.69 -9.99
CA VAL A 127 11.52 8.22 -8.68
C VAL A 127 12.56 7.34 -7.98
N SER A 128 12.72 6.08 -8.41
CA SER A 128 13.61 5.10 -7.76
C SER A 128 14.86 4.75 -8.58
N LYS A 129 14.92 5.12 -9.87
CA LYS A 129 16.03 4.76 -10.77
C LYS A 129 17.23 5.71 -10.69
N HIS A 130 16.98 7.00 -10.51
CA HIS A 130 18.01 8.03 -10.66
C HIS A 130 18.38 8.64 -9.30
N MET A 131 19.67 8.71 -8.99
CA MET A 131 20.16 9.28 -7.73
C MET A 131 19.86 10.79 -7.59
N ASN A 132 19.62 11.49 -8.69
CA ASN A 132 19.40 12.94 -8.72
C ASN A 132 17.91 13.32 -8.67
N HIS A 133 17.02 12.37 -8.35
CA HIS A 133 15.59 12.65 -8.27
C HIS A 133 15.27 13.49 -7.03
N LEU A 134 14.61 14.63 -7.23
CA LEU A 134 14.20 15.51 -6.14
C LEU A 134 12.85 15.05 -5.57
N LEU A 135 12.85 14.70 -4.29
CA LEU A 135 11.63 14.36 -3.55
C LEU A 135 11.23 15.49 -2.60
N LYS A 136 9.94 15.55 -2.29
CA LYS A 136 9.40 16.49 -1.31
C LYS A 136 9.98 16.18 0.08
N ALA A 137 10.50 17.21 0.75
CA ALA A 137 10.99 17.05 2.12
C ALA A 137 9.83 16.77 3.12
N PRO A 138 10.08 16.00 4.19
CA PRO A 138 9.14 15.87 5.29
C PRO A 138 8.75 17.22 5.88
N PHE A 139 7.53 17.31 6.42
CA PHE A 139 6.92 18.50 7.02
C PHE A 139 6.70 19.70 6.08
N CYS A 140 6.98 19.59 4.78
CA CYS A 140 6.59 20.62 3.81
C CYS A 140 5.06 20.72 3.68
N ILE A 141 4.56 21.94 3.51
CA ILE A 141 3.13 22.20 3.25
C ILE A 141 2.78 21.79 1.83
N HIS A 142 1.67 21.06 1.65
CA HIS A 142 1.14 20.78 0.32
C HIS A 142 0.35 22.01 -0.20
N PRO A 143 0.73 22.60 -1.34
CA PRO A 143 0.26 23.93 -1.74
C PRO A 143 -1.24 23.99 -1.99
N LYS A 144 -1.86 22.92 -2.50
CA LYS A 144 -3.29 22.90 -2.80
C LYS A 144 -4.17 22.60 -1.58
N THR A 145 -3.67 21.84 -0.62
CA THR A 145 -4.49 21.36 0.52
C THR A 145 -4.14 22.07 1.82
N GLY A 146 -3.02 22.80 1.87
CA GLY A 146 -2.52 23.42 3.09
C GLY A 146 -2.06 22.42 4.17
N ARG A 147 -2.13 21.10 3.90
CA ARG A 147 -1.78 20.05 4.86
C ARG A 147 -0.26 19.89 4.99
N VAL A 148 0.19 19.61 6.19
CA VAL A 148 1.60 19.29 6.47
C VAL A 148 1.91 17.87 6.00
N CYS A 149 3.04 17.64 5.32
CA CYS A 149 3.48 16.28 4.99
C CYS A 149 4.12 15.60 6.21
N VAL A 150 3.28 14.97 7.02
CA VAL A 150 3.69 14.28 8.25
C VAL A 150 4.18 12.85 7.98
N PRO A 151 5.09 12.30 8.81
CA PRO A 151 5.45 10.88 8.77
C PRO A 151 4.25 10.00 9.12
N ILE A 152 4.24 8.79 8.57
CA ILE A 152 3.22 7.75 8.83
C ILE A 152 3.89 6.64 9.65
N ASP A 153 3.21 6.19 10.71
CA ASP A 153 3.67 5.05 11.51
C ASP A 153 3.41 3.74 10.76
N PRO A 154 4.44 2.97 10.38
CA PRO A 154 4.24 1.72 9.67
C PRO A 154 3.53 0.64 10.50
N ASN A 155 3.60 0.70 11.83
CA ASN A 155 2.94 -0.29 12.70
C ASN A 155 1.45 -0.01 12.90
N ASN A 156 1.03 1.24 12.71
CA ASN A 156 -0.35 1.70 12.89
C ASN A 156 -0.84 2.42 11.63
N CYS A 157 -0.42 1.95 10.44
CA CYS A 157 -0.68 2.63 9.17
C CYS A 157 -2.17 2.64 8.79
N GLU A 158 -2.94 1.67 9.27
CA GLU A 158 -4.38 1.55 9.04
C GLU A 158 -5.19 2.65 9.74
N ASP A 159 -4.66 3.22 10.83
CA ASP A 159 -5.30 4.31 11.59
C ASP A 159 -4.97 5.69 11.01
N PHE A 160 -4.13 5.75 9.97
CA PHE A 160 -3.72 7.00 9.36
C PHE A 160 -4.82 7.58 8.47
N ASP A 161 -5.43 8.68 8.93
CA ASP A 161 -6.38 9.46 8.13
C ASP A 161 -5.68 10.68 7.47
N PRO A 162 -5.54 10.70 6.13
CA PRO A 162 -4.93 11.82 5.42
C PRO A 162 -5.76 13.12 5.53
N THR A 163 -7.04 13.04 5.89
CA THR A 163 -7.94 14.19 6.05
C THR A 163 -7.90 14.82 7.44
N ALA A 164 -7.35 14.10 8.43
CA ALA A 164 -7.15 14.59 9.80
C ALA A 164 -5.76 15.22 10.03
N VAL A 165 -4.87 15.17 9.04
CA VAL A 165 -3.53 15.77 9.12
C VAL A 165 -3.63 17.30 9.25
N PRO A 166 -2.86 17.93 10.15
CA PRO A 166 -2.96 19.36 10.43
C PRO A 166 -2.68 20.22 9.19
N THR A 167 -3.37 21.35 9.12
CA THR A 167 -3.17 22.36 8.08
C THR A 167 -2.35 23.53 8.61
N LEU A 168 -1.67 24.26 7.72
CA LEU A 168 -0.93 25.46 8.09
C LEU A 168 -1.81 26.50 8.80
N SER A 169 -3.03 26.71 8.30
CA SER A 169 -3.99 27.65 8.91
C SER A 169 -4.37 27.25 10.34
N GLN A 170 -4.63 25.95 10.55
CA GLN A 170 -4.92 25.41 11.87
C GLN A 170 -3.75 25.62 12.84
N LEU A 171 -2.52 25.28 12.43
CA LEU A 171 -1.33 25.43 13.27
C LEU A 171 -1.08 26.90 13.66
N LEU A 172 -1.28 27.84 12.72
CA LEU A 172 -1.18 29.27 13.03
C LEU A 172 -2.22 29.71 14.06
N GLY A 173 -3.45 29.21 13.97
CA GLY A 173 -4.50 29.46 14.96
C GLY A 173 -4.15 28.91 16.34
N GLU A 174 -3.67 27.67 16.40
CA GLU A 174 -3.22 27.01 17.63
C GLU A 174 -2.06 27.78 18.29
N LEU A 175 -1.06 28.20 17.52
CA LEU A 175 0.08 28.99 18.02
C LEU A 175 -0.36 30.35 18.58
N ASN A 176 -1.24 31.06 17.88
CA ASN A 176 -1.73 32.36 18.34
C ASN A 176 -2.56 32.24 19.62
N ALA A 177 -3.36 31.19 19.76
CA ALA A 177 -4.08 30.90 21.00
C ALA A 177 -3.13 30.49 22.14
N ALA A 178 -2.11 29.70 21.83
CA ALA A 178 -1.12 29.20 22.79
C ALA A 178 -0.25 30.32 23.39
N ARG A 179 0.11 31.35 22.62
CA ARG A 179 0.92 32.51 23.07
C ARG A 179 0.35 33.28 24.27
N MET A 180 -0.91 33.04 24.64
CA MET A 180 -1.53 33.61 25.84
C MET A 180 -1.18 32.84 27.15
N GLN A 181 -0.42 31.74 27.08
CA GLN A 181 0.10 31.02 28.24
C GLN A 181 1.62 30.85 28.06
N ILE A 182 2.40 31.23 29.08
CA ILE A 182 3.88 31.26 29.05
C ILE A 182 4.45 29.89 29.49
N ASP A 183 5.68 29.56 29.08
CA ASP A 183 6.55 28.41 29.47
C ASP A 183 6.55 27.11 28.62
N SER A 184 6.84 27.18 27.32
CA SER A 184 7.49 26.05 26.62
C SER A 184 8.64 26.57 25.75
N GLU A 185 9.77 25.86 25.72
CA GLU A 185 10.92 26.18 24.86
C GLU A 185 10.62 25.95 23.37
N ASN A 186 9.58 25.17 23.05
CA ASN A 186 9.25 24.75 21.68
C ASN A 186 7.75 25.00 21.38
N ASP A 187 7.46 26.12 20.72
CA ASP A 187 6.10 26.53 20.33
C ASP A 187 5.26 25.43 19.63
N TRP A 188 5.89 24.52 18.86
CA TRP A 188 5.21 23.45 18.13
C TRP A 188 4.66 22.34 19.03
N GLU A 189 5.17 22.19 20.26
CA GLU A 189 4.70 21.17 21.22
C GLU A 189 3.25 21.39 21.65
N ARG A 190 2.74 22.60 21.45
CA ARG A 190 1.39 23.02 21.83
C ARG A 190 0.40 22.98 20.67
N THR A 191 0.82 22.38 19.57
CA THR A 191 0.05 22.28 18.34
C THR A 191 -0.26 20.83 18.03
N SER A 192 -1.24 20.63 17.16
CA SER A 192 -1.56 19.32 16.56
C SER A 192 -0.39 18.69 15.79
N LEU A 193 0.70 19.42 15.55
CA LEU A 193 1.93 18.91 14.94
C LEU A 193 2.82 18.10 15.91
N GLU A 194 2.69 18.31 17.23
CA GLU A 194 3.56 17.71 18.25
C GLU A 194 3.72 16.21 18.07
N LYS A 195 2.61 15.48 17.99
CA LYS A 195 2.62 14.01 17.90
C LYS A 195 3.44 13.48 16.72
N TYR A 196 3.43 14.19 15.60
CA TYR A 196 4.15 13.80 14.38
C TYR A 196 5.64 14.09 14.49
N ILE A 197 6.03 15.24 15.07
CA ILE A 197 7.43 15.56 15.33
C ILE A 197 8.01 14.60 16.37
N ARG A 198 7.27 14.33 17.45
CA ARG A 198 7.68 13.39 18.48
C ARG A 198 7.89 11.99 17.91
N PHE A 199 6.95 11.51 17.08
CA PHE A 199 7.09 10.24 16.36
C PHE A 199 8.35 10.23 15.47
N PHE A 200 8.55 11.26 14.63
CA PHE A 200 9.72 11.33 13.76
C PHE A 200 11.05 11.30 14.52
N ARG A 201 11.13 12.05 15.63
CA ARG A 201 12.35 12.12 16.44
C ARG A 201 12.64 10.78 17.11
N THR A 202 11.64 10.18 17.75
CA THR A 202 11.82 8.98 18.57
C THR A 202 11.92 7.70 17.76
N SER A 203 11.12 7.58 16.70
CA SER A 203 10.99 6.33 15.95
C SER A 203 11.90 6.27 14.72
N PHE A 204 12.39 7.41 14.23
CA PHE A 204 13.25 7.47 13.04
C PHE A 204 14.62 8.09 13.34
N LEU A 205 14.66 9.37 13.76
CA LEU A 205 15.94 10.08 13.89
C LEU A 205 16.85 9.52 14.97
N GLN A 206 16.33 9.24 16.17
CA GLN A 206 17.13 8.69 17.27
C GLN A 206 17.72 7.30 16.96
N PRO A 207 16.94 6.31 16.47
CA PRO A 207 17.49 5.03 16.02
C PRO A 207 18.52 5.18 14.90
N MET A 208 18.27 6.05 13.92
CA MET A 208 19.21 6.30 12.83
C MET A 208 20.53 6.87 13.34
N LEU A 209 20.49 7.89 14.20
CA LEU A 209 21.69 8.47 14.81
C LEU A 209 22.49 7.44 15.63
N LYS A 210 21.77 6.60 16.39
CA LYS A 210 22.39 5.50 17.15
C LYS A 210 23.11 4.52 16.22
N ALA A 211 22.45 4.06 15.16
CA ALA A 211 23.04 3.14 14.19
C ALA A 211 24.26 3.75 13.49
N CYS A 212 24.20 5.01 13.06
CA CYS A 212 25.35 5.70 12.46
C CYS A 212 26.53 5.81 13.43
N LYS A 213 26.26 6.09 14.71
CA LYS A 213 27.31 6.15 15.74
C LYS A 213 27.97 4.78 15.94
N GLU A 214 27.18 3.72 16.07
CA GLU A 214 27.68 2.35 16.22
C GLU A 214 28.52 1.90 15.01
N GLU A 215 28.10 2.27 13.80
CA GLU A 215 28.85 1.98 12.56
C GLU A 215 30.20 2.71 12.54
N LEU A 216 30.24 4.00 12.90
CA LEU A 216 31.47 4.78 12.98
C LEU A 216 32.44 4.24 14.03
N GLU A 217 31.95 3.90 15.22
CA GLU A 217 32.75 3.31 16.30
C GLU A 217 33.32 1.94 15.92
N THR A 218 32.52 1.11 15.23
CA THR A 218 32.95 -0.19 14.71
C THR A 218 34.04 -0.02 13.65
N ALA A 219 33.84 0.89 12.69
CA ALA A 219 34.81 1.17 11.64
C ALA A 219 36.14 1.73 12.21
N TYR A 220 36.07 2.60 13.23
CA TYR A 220 37.24 3.11 13.93
C TYR A 220 38.00 2.00 14.66
N SER A 221 37.29 1.16 15.40
CA SER A 221 37.87 0.05 16.15
C SER A 221 38.56 -0.97 15.23
N ALA A 222 37.95 -1.29 14.09
CA ALA A 222 38.52 -2.18 13.08
C ALA A 222 39.83 -1.61 12.49
N LYS A 223 39.87 -0.30 12.18
CA LYS A 223 41.10 0.37 11.71
C LYS A 223 42.21 0.34 12.77
N LEU A 224 41.86 0.50 14.04
CA LEU A 224 42.81 0.48 15.14
C LEU A 224 43.39 -0.92 15.41
N GLN A 225 42.60 -1.97 15.20
CA GLN A 225 43.08 -3.35 15.25
C GLN A 225 43.97 -3.68 14.05
N GLN A 226 43.61 -3.23 12.84
CA GLN A 226 44.45 -3.41 11.66
C GLN A 226 45.83 -2.75 11.83
N SER A 227 45.89 -1.52 12.33
CA SER A 227 47.18 -0.82 12.52
C SER A 227 48.05 -1.46 13.59
N LYS A 228 47.46 -1.98 14.68
CA LYS A 228 48.19 -2.75 15.70
C LYS A 228 48.75 -4.06 15.15
N ASN A 229 48.00 -4.75 14.30
CA ASN A 229 48.48 -5.98 13.66
C ASN A 229 49.59 -5.73 12.63
N THR A 230 49.63 -4.54 11.99
CA THR A 230 50.72 -4.18 11.06
C THR A 230 52.03 -3.79 11.75
N LEU A 231 51.96 -3.34 13.02
CA LEU A 231 53.11 -2.91 13.83
C LEU A 231 53.73 -4.02 14.68
N SER A 232 53.13 -5.22 14.67
CA SER A 232 53.64 -6.43 15.32
C SER A 232 54.49 -7.24 14.31
N TRP A 233 55.76 -6.88 14.16
CA TRP A 233 56.80 -7.69 13.50
C TRP A 233 57.87 -8.06 14.52
#